data_AF-A0A1M3NPU2-F1
#
_entry.id   AF-A0A1M3NPU2-F1
#
_cell.length_a   1.000
_cell.length_b   1.000
_cell.length_c   1.000
_cell.angle_alpha   90.00
_cell.angle_beta   90.00
_cell.angle_gamma   90.00
#
_symmetry.space_group_name_H-M   'P 1'
#
loop_
_entity.id
_entity.type
_entity.pdbx_description
1 polymer ?
#
loop_
_entity_poly.entity_id
_entity_poly.type
_entity_poly.pdbx_seq_one_letter_code
_entity_poly.pdbx_strand_id
1 'polypeptide(L)' 'MTVLAPIATGRRTILWVAIAAGLLLLAGANAHLVYVALRSQPECVAHARPGESARVAGEYSAARSACSPL' A
#
# COMPACT_ATOMS: atom_id res chain seq x y z
N MET A 1 -29.63 20.28 12.95
CA MET A 1 -29.77 21.58 12.26
C MET A 1 -28.48 21.84 11.51
N THR A 2 -28.38 21.38 10.25
CA THR A 2 -27.27 21.74 9.37
C THR A 2 -27.86 21.96 7.99
N VAL A 3 -28.06 23.24 7.65
CA VAL A 3 -28.50 23.66 6.33
C VAL A 3 -27.26 23.58 5.43
N LEU A 4 -27.22 22.61 4.52
CA LEU A 4 -26.30 22.65 3.39
C LEU A 4 -26.78 23.77 2.47
N ALA A 5 -26.12 24.92 2.55
CA ALA A 5 -26.39 26.05 1.67
C ALA A 5 -26.21 25.61 0.21
N PRO A 6 -27.11 25.97 -0.72
CA PRO A 6 -26.91 25.70 -2.13
C PRO A 6 -25.74 26.54 -2.62
N ILE A 7 -24.61 25.87 -2.91
CA ILE A 7 -23.46 26.55 -3.49
C ILE A 7 -23.83 26.87 -4.94
N ALA A 8 -24.18 28.13 -5.22
CA ALA A 8 -24.22 28.66 -6.58
C ALA A 8 -22.76 28.71 -7.08
N THR A 9 -22.26 27.55 -7.50
CA THR A 9 -20.84 27.29 -7.72
C THR A 9 -20.50 27.62 -9.17
N GLY A 10 -19.81 28.73 -9.42
CA GLY A 10 -19.28 29.01 -10.76
C GLY A 10 -18.37 27.89 -11.27
N ARG A 11 -18.21 27.73 -12.59
CA ARG A 11 -17.40 26.64 -13.18
C ARG A 11 -15.98 26.56 -12.60
N ARG A 12 -15.40 27.70 -12.22
CA ARG A 12 -14.10 27.80 -11.56
C ARG A 12 -14.07 27.15 -10.17
N THR A 13 -15.11 27.33 -9.35
CA THR A 13 -15.16 26.74 -8.00
C THR A 13 -15.38 25.23 -8.09
N ILE A 14 -16.16 24.73 -9.06
CA ILE A 14 -16.29 23.28 -9.31
C ILE A 14 -14.93 22.67 -9.68
N LEU A 15 -14.17 23.32 -10.58
CA LEU A 15 -12.84 22.86 -10.96
C LEU A 15 -11.89 22.79 -9.76
N TRP A 16 -11.87 23.81 -8.90
CA TRP A 16 -11.02 23.81 -7.71
C TRP A 16 -11.40 22.73 -6.71
N VAL A 17 -12.70 22.48 -6.52
CA VAL A 17 -13.17 21.37 -5.67
C VAL A 17 -12.73 20.03 -6.24
N ALA A 18 -12.85 19.82 -7.54
CA ALA A 18 -12.40 18.59 -8.20
C ALA A 18 -10.89 18.38 -8.06
N ILE A 19 -10.09 19.43 -8.23
CA ILE A 19 -8.63 19.38 -8.04
C ILE A 19 -8.29 19.03 -6.60
N ALA A 20 -8.90 19.70 -5.62
CA ALA A 20 -8.65 19.44 -4.20
C ALA A 20 -9.04 18.01 -3.82
N ALA A 21 -10.19 17.53 -4.28
CA ALA A 21 -10.63 16.16 -4.07
C ALA A 21 -9.66 15.14 -4.68
N GLY A 22 -9.18 15.38 -5.91
CA GLY A 22 -8.19 14.52 -6.56
C GLY A 22 -6.86 14.47 -5.81
N LEU A 23 -6.36 15.62 -5.34
CA LEU A 23 -5.14 15.71 -4.55
C LEU A 23 -5.27 14.97 -3.21
N LEU A 24 -6.40 15.14 -2.51
CA LEU A 24 -6.67 14.43 -1.26
C LEU A 24 -6.74 12.92 -1.47
N LEU A 25 -7.40 12.46 -2.53
CA LEU A 25 -7.50 11.04 -2.86
C LEU A 25 -6.11 10.46 -3.17
N LEU A 26 -5.31 11.14 -3.99
CA LEU A 26 -3.95 10.72 -4.32
C LEU A 26 -3.08 10.64 -3.06
N ALA A 27 -3.09 11.68 -2.23
CA ALA A 27 -2.32 11.71 -0.99
C ALA A 27 -2.73 10.59 -0.03
N GLY A 28 -4.04 10.39 0.16
CA GLY A 28 -4.58 9.33 1.01
C GLY A 28 -4.21 7.93 0.54
N ALA A 29 -4.31 7.66 -0.77
CA ALA A 29 -3.92 6.37 -1.34
C ALA A 29 -2.43 6.07 -1.12
N ASN A 30 -1.55 7.05 -1.37
CA ASN A 30 -0.11 6.87 -1.16
C ASN A 30 0.24 6.73 0.33
N ALA A 31 -0.39 7.52 1.22
CA ALA A 31 -0.21 7.39 2.66
C ALA A 31 -0.62 5.99 3.16
N HIS A 32 -1.69 5.42 2.61
CA HIS A 32 -2.11 4.05 2.92
C HIS A 32 -1.06 3.01 2.48
N LEU A 33 -0.44 3.17 1.32
CA LEU A 33 0.62 2.28 0.87
C LEU A 33 1.84 2.33 1.80
N VAL A 34 2.24 3.52 2.24
CA VAL A 34 3.31 3.70 3.23
C VAL A 34 2.94 3.04 4.56
N TYR A 35 1.70 3.22 5.03
CA TYR A 35 1.21 2.56 6.23
C TYR A 35 1.30 1.03 6.13
N VAL A 36 0.83 0.46 5.02
CA VAL A 36 0.89 -0.99 4.78
C VAL A 36 2.34 -1.48 4.77
N ALA A 37 3.25 -0.77 4.10
CA ALA A 37 4.67 -1.14 4.06
C ALA A 37 5.30 -1.17 5.46
N LEU A 38 4.95 -0.23 6.33
CA LEU A 38 5.48 -0.14 7.70
C LEU A 38 4.80 -1.09 8.69
N ARG A 39 3.53 -1.42 8.46
CA ARG A 39 2.70 -2.23 9.38
C ARG A 39 2.59 -3.68 9.00
N SER A 40 2.99 -4.03 7.79
CA SER A 40 3.27 -5.41 7.44
C SER A 40 4.39 -5.87 8.34
N GLN A 41 4.05 -6.60 9.39
CA GLN A 41 5.00 -7.42 10.12
C GLN A 41 5.04 -8.74 9.34
N PRO A 42 6.00 -8.94 8.40
CA PRO A 42 6.27 -10.28 7.96
C PRO A 42 6.84 -10.97 9.19
N GLU A 43 6.02 -11.73 9.89
CA GLU A 43 6.51 -12.69 10.88
C GLU A 43 7.68 -13.41 10.22
N CYS A 44 8.86 -13.34 10.83
CA CYS A 44 10.01 -14.11 10.38
C CYS A 44 9.71 -15.57 10.66
N VAL A 45 8.95 -16.21 9.76
CA VAL A 45 8.75 -17.66 9.79
C VAL A 45 10.12 -18.32 9.70
N ALA A 46 10.28 -19.49 10.31
CA ALA A 46 11.50 -20.27 10.21
C ALA A 46 11.75 -20.65 8.74
N HIS A 47 12.41 -19.79 7.98
CA HIS A 47 12.71 -20.03 6.59
C HIS A 47 13.76 -21.14 6.53
N ALA A 48 13.39 -22.27 5.93
CA ALA A 48 14.36 -23.27 5.51
C ALA A 48 15.35 -22.58 4.56
N ARG A 49 16.65 -22.60 4.90
CA ARG A 49 17.70 -22.01 4.05
C ARG A 49 17.61 -22.58 2.63
N PRO A 50 18.00 -21.81 1.59
CA PRO A 50 18.14 -22.36 0.26
C PRO A 50 19.02 -23.62 0.29
N GLY A 51 18.45 -24.78 -0.05
CA GLY A 51 19.13 -26.09 0.00
C GLY A 51 18.73 -26.98 1.18
N GLU A 52 17.97 -26.47 2.15
CA GLU A 52 17.32 -27.26 3.19
C GLU A 52 15.96 -27.73 2.67
N SER A 53 15.75 -29.05 2.57
CA SER A 53 14.45 -29.60 2.18
C SER A 53 13.41 -29.22 3.25
N ALA A 54 12.24 -28.74 2.82
CA ALA A 54 11.09 -28.61 3.72
C ALA A 54 10.88 -29.96 4.40
N ARG A 55 11.14 -30.02 5.71
CA ARG A 55 11.08 -31.26 6.48
C ARG A 55 9.64 -31.63 6.79
N VAL A 56 8.71 -30.66 6.66
CA VAL A 56 7.29 -30.78 6.94
C VAL A 56 6.46 -30.08 5.87
N ALA A 57 5.31 -30.65 5.51
CA ALA A 57 4.34 -30.01 4.62
C ALA A 57 3.83 -28.70 5.22
N GLY A 58 4.04 -27.58 4.52
CA GLY A 58 3.68 -26.23 4.98
C GLY A 58 4.87 -25.31 5.31
N GLU A 59 6.11 -25.80 5.22
CA GLU A 59 7.29 -24.93 5.33
C GLU A 59 7.54 -24.14 4.03
N TYR A 60 7.77 -22.83 4.18
CA TYR A 60 8.07 -21.92 3.08
C TYR A 60 9.59 -21.67 3.02
N SER A 61 10.24 -22.10 1.94
CA SER A 61 11.66 -21.78 1.69
C SER A 61 11.79 -20.44 0.97
N ALA A 62 12.89 -19.74 1.24
CA ALA A 62 13.23 -18.51 0.53
C ALA A 62 13.51 -18.80 -0.95
N ALA A 63 12.99 -17.96 -1.85
CA ALA A 63 13.30 -18.05 -3.28
C ALA A 63 14.81 -17.89 -3.51
N ARG A 64 15.37 -18.69 -4.45
CA ARG A 64 16.80 -18.62 -4.81
C ARG A 64 17.10 -17.25 -5.44
N SER A 65 18.15 -16.57 -4.97
CA SER A 65 18.62 -15.32 -5.58
C SER A 65 19.08 -15.54 -7.01
N ALA A 66 18.72 -14.65 -7.93
CA ALA A 66 19.19 -14.67 -9.33
C ALA A 66 20.61 -14.11 -9.52
N CYS A 67 21.26 -13.66 -8.44
CA CYS A 67 22.63 -13.15 -8.51
C CYS A 67 23.62 -14.28 -8.83
N SER A 68 24.49 -14.05 -9.81
CA SER A 68 25.69 -14.85 -10.00
C SER A 68 26.74 -14.44 -8.96
N PRO A 69 27.32 -15.36 -8.18
CA PRO A 69 28.45 -15.04 -7.33
C PRO A 69 29.62 -14.57 -8.20
N LEU A 70 30.23 -13.45 -7.80
CA LEU A 70 31.51 -12.98 -8.34
C LEU A 70 32.64 -13.91 -7.89
#